data_AF-A0ABD1ZPS0-F1
#
_entry.id   AF-A0ABD1ZPS0-F1
#
_cell.length_a   1.000
_cell.length_b   1.000
_cell.length_c   1.000
_cell.angle_alpha   90.00
_cell.angle_beta   90.00
_cell.angle_gamma   90.00
#
_symmetry.space_group_name_H-M   'P 1'
#
loop_
_entity.id
_entity.type
_entity.pdbx_description
1 polymer ?
#
loop_
_entity_poly.entity_id
_entity_poly.type
_entity_poly.pdbx_seq_one_letter_code
_entity_poly.pdbx_strand_id
1 'polypeptide(L)'
;MACLLGTCSIGQPSQHPCLNLQNRIISRAHPELHLRLGTKPDPQSLKFGVQHVSHFGDGFCGHESRTPSVRCAAEPAVSSTTANAGAQSTPAKTVLVAGATGGVGQLVVASLLEQGVQVRAVLRSAEKAKALFGESGEQFQFQIVDCRQRESLDKSVLEGVTHVICCTGTTAFPSKRWDGNNGPEQTDWIAVRNLIDALPPTVEKIVLVSSIGVTKSDQLPWNIMNLFGVLKYKKMGEDHLRKSGKKFTIIRPGRLTDGPYTSYDLNTLLKATAGTRRDVIIGQGDKLIGEASRIIVAEACVKALDLECTDGQTYEISSVEGEGPGKDLSKWEKLFLAAHSTA
;
A
#
# COMPACT_ATOMS: atom_id res chain seq x y z
N MET A 1 33.09 -20.35 -49.13
CA MET A 1 34.43 -20.21 -48.52
C MET A 1 34.40 -18.96 -47.64
N ALA A 2 34.43 -19.18 -46.31
CA ALA A 2 34.62 -18.27 -45.15
C ALA A 2 33.87 -16.90 -45.08
N CYS A 3 32.97 -16.65 -44.11
CA CYS A 3 33.19 -16.23 -42.68
C CYS A 3 33.83 -14.82 -42.58
N LEU A 4 33.23 -13.77 -41.98
CA LEU A 4 33.00 -13.59 -40.54
C LEU A 4 32.10 -12.36 -40.23
N LEU A 5 31.08 -12.61 -39.40
CA LEU A 5 30.60 -11.86 -38.22
C LEU A 5 30.77 -10.31 -38.16
N GLY A 6 29.67 -9.59 -38.36
CA GLY A 6 29.45 -8.23 -37.86
C GLY A 6 28.39 -8.25 -36.75
N THR A 7 28.76 -7.81 -35.55
CA THR A 7 27.94 -7.80 -34.34
C THR A 7 26.85 -6.73 -34.39
N CYS A 8 25.62 -7.15 -34.08
CA CYS A 8 24.48 -6.27 -33.86
C CYS A 8 24.65 -5.56 -32.51
N SER A 9 24.51 -4.23 -32.50
CA SER A 9 24.58 -3.40 -31.30
C SER A 9 23.37 -3.70 -30.41
N ILE A 10 23.60 -4.35 -29.26
CA ILE A 10 22.58 -4.59 -28.24
C ILE A 10 22.35 -3.28 -27.49
N GLY A 11 21.18 -2.68 -27.74
CA GLY A 11 20.68 -1.55 -26.96
C GLY A 11 20.62 -1.88 -25.48
N GLN A 12 20.99 -0.89 -24.65
CA GLN A 12 20.88 -0.97 -23.19
C GLN A 12 19.44 -1.33 -22.78
N PRO A 13 19.24 -2.28 -21.84
CA PRO A 13 17.92 -2.52 -21.28
C PRO A 13 17.49 -1.30 -20.46
N SER A 14 16.39 -0.69 -20.87
CA SER A 14 15.69 0.38 -20.15
C SER A 14 15.40 -0.06 -18.71
N GLN A 15 15.86 0.72 -17.73
CA GLN A 15 15.57 0.45 -16.32
C GLN A 15 14.07 0.57 -16.04
N HIS A 16 13.47 -0.52 -15.58
CA HIS A 16 12.04 -0.65 -15.36
C HIS A 16 11.55 0.12 -14.11
N PRO A 17 10.35 0.76 -14.16
CA PRO A 17 9.77 1.50 -13.03
C PRO A 17 9.47 0.67 -11.76
N CYS A 18 9.43 -0.67 -11.84
CA CYS A 18 9.00 -1.54 -10.73
C CYS A 18 10.08 -1.80 -9.67
N LEU A 19 11.37 -1.80 -10.03
CA LEU A 19 12.48 -1.87 -9.05
C LEU A 19 12.56 -0.61 -8.17
N ASN A 20 11.82 0.43 -8.54
CA ASN A 20 11.84 1.73 -7.89
C ASN A 20 10.92 1.78 -6.65
N LEU A 21 9.86 0.96 -6.51
CA LEU A 21 8.90 1.11 -5.41
C LEU A 21 9.43 0.57 -4.07
N GLN A 22 9.98 -0.65 -4.04
CA GLN A 22 10.58 -1.20 -2.82
C GLN A 22 11.83 -0.41 -2.41
N ASN A 23 12.66 -0.03 -3.38
CA ASN A 23 13.81 0.86 -3.13
C ASN A 23 13.37 2.26 -2.69
N ARG A 24 12.22 2.80 -3.14
CA ARG A 24 11.65 4.06 -2.64
C ARG A 24 11.07 3.94 -1.24
N ILE A 25 10.43 2.83 -0.91
CA ILE A 25 9.93 2.56 0.45
C ILE A 25 11.11 2.43 1.42
N ILE A 26 12.15 1.67 1.05
CA ILE A 26 13.37 1.49 1.85
C ILE A 26 14.18 2.80 1.95
N SER A 27 14.34 3.55 0.85
CA SER A 27 15.09 4.82 0.84
C SER A 27 14.37 5.98 1.52
N ARG A 28 13.03 6.02 1.51
CA ARG A 28 12.26 7.00 2.29
C ARG A 28 12.24 6.68 3.78
N ALA A 29 12.29 5.40 4.16
CA ALA A 29 12.43 4.99 5.56
C ALA A 29 13.86 5.25 6.11
N HIS A 30 14.88 5.29 5.24
CA HIS A 30 16.29 5.47 5.63
C HIS A 30 17.10 6.27 4.59
N PRO A 31 17.27 7.60 4.76
CA PRO A 31 18.09 8.42 3.84
C PRO A 31 19.61 8.11 3.87
N GLU A 32 20.10 7.38 4.88
CA GLU A 32 21.53 7.08 5.09
C GLU A 32 22.04 5.83 4.33
N LEU A 33 21.18 5.08 3.62
CA LEU A 33 21.58 3.80 3.01
C LEU A 33 22.28 3.90 1.64
N HIS A 34 22.82 5.08 1.28
CA HIS A 34 23.51 5.28 -0.01
C HIS A 34 25.03 5.04 0.01
N LEU A 35 25.61 4.69 1.16
CA LEU A 35 27.05 4.39 1.28
C LEU A 35 27.29 2.93 1.66
N ARG A 36 26.98 1.96 0.78
CA ARG A 36 27.58 0.60 0.78
C ARG A 36 27.12 -0.32 -0.36
N LEU A 37 26.99 0.18 -1.59
CA LEU A 37 26.91 -0.69 -2.77
C LEU A 37 27.70 -0.06 -3.91
N GLY A 38 29.02 -0.21 -3.86
CA GLY A 38 29.91 0.42 -4.83
C GLY A 38 31.36 -0.05 -4.75
N THR A 39 31.60 -1.37 -4.79
CA THR A 39 32.90 -1.89 -5.24
C THR A 39 32.68 -3.15 -6.09
N LYS A 40 33.03 -3.06 -7.37
CA LYS A 40 33.17 -4.20 -8.28
C LYS A 40 34.43 -5.01 -7.89
N PRO A 41 34.49 -6.33 -8.15
CA PRO A 41 35.74 -7.07 -8.08
C PRO A 41 36.59 -6.75 -9.32
N ASP A 42 37.90 -6.53 -9.12
CA ASP A 42 38.90 -6.24 -10.16
C ASP A 42 39.69 -7.51 -10.52
N PRO A 43 39.95 -7.82 -11.81
CA PRO A 43 40.77 -8.96 -12.22
C PRO A 43 42.25 -8.59 -12.39
N GLN A 44 43.10 -9.31 -11.65
CA GLN A 44 44.53 -9.60 -11.87
C GLN A 44 45.38 -8.66 -12.76
N SER A 45 46.34 -8.00 -12.11
CA SER A 45 47.81 -8.18 -12.28
C SER A 45 48.66 -6.92 -12.56
N LEU A 46 49.77 -6.83 -11.81
CA LEU A 46 51.10 -6.42 -12.28
C LEU A 46 51.31 -4.97 -12.77
N LYS A 47 51.81 -4.08 -11.88
CA LYS A 47 53.23 -3.61 -11.84
C LYS A 47 53.39 -2.25 -11.14
N PHE A 48 54.32 -2.27 -10.18
CA PHE A 48 55.32 -1.25 -9.80
C PHE A 48 55.13 0.23 -10.18
N GLY A 49 55.26 1.09 -9.15
CA GLY A 49 56.29 2.13 -9.18
C GLY A 49 55.91 3.56 -8.77
N VAL A 50 56.54 4.03 -7.67
CA VAL A 50 57.03 5.40 -7.39
C VAL A 50 55.96 6.45 -6.98
N GLN A 51 55.84 6.85 -5.70
CA GLN A 51 56.54 7.97 -4.99
C GLN A 51 56.37 9.35 -5.70
N HIS A 52 56.20 10.52 -5.07
CA HIS A 52 55.98 11.06 -3.71
C HIS A 52 55.86 12.60 -3.88
N VAL A 53 55.23 13.33 -2.92
CA VAL A 53 55.34 14.80 -2.57
C VAL A 53 55.01 15.88 -3.64
N SER A 54 54.62 17.14 -3.36
CA SER A 54 54.43 18.01 -2.17
C SER A 54 53.93 19.41 -2.60
N HIS A 55 53.31 20.16 -1.66
CA HIS A 55 53.44 21.63 -1.44
C HIS A 55 52.75 22.60 -2.45
N PHE A 56 52.38 23.86 -2.17
CA PHE A 56 52.11 24.76 -1.02
C PHE A 56 51.74 26.12 -1.68
N GLY A 57 51.01 27.04 -1.01
CA GLY A 57 51.25 28.49 -1.19
C GLY A 57 50.11 29.40 -1.68
N ASP A 58 49.88 30.44 -0.87
CA ASP A 58 48.90 31.54 -0.87
C ASP A 58 49.08 32.66 -1.93
N GLY A 59 48.13 33.62 -2.02
CA GLY A 59 48.46 34.99 -2.48
C GLY A 59 47.34 35.96 -2.97
N PHE A 60 46.83 36.78 -2.05
CA PHE A 60 46.28 38.17 -2.04
C PHE A 60 46.07 39.10 -3.30
N CYS A 61 44.91 39.80 -3.29
CA CYS A 61 44.50 41.23 -3.55
C CYS A 61 44.92 42.14 -4.73
N GLY A 62 43.97 42.99 -5.20
CA GLY A 62 44.19 44.28 -5.90
C GLY A 62 42.92 44.97 -6.48
N HIS A 63 42.85 46.32 -6.47
CA HIS A 63 41.68 47.25 -6.42
C HIS A 63 41.13 47.87 -7.75
N GLU A 64 39.85 48.30 -7.70
CA GLU A 64 39.07 49.44 -8.29
C GLU A 64 39.44 50.25 -9.58
N SER A 65 38.43 50.62 -10.41
CA SER A 65 37.82 51.99 -10.48
C SER A 65 36.81 52.30 -11.66
N ARG A 66 35.63 52.82 -11.28
CA ARG A 66 34.72 53.92 -11.80
C ARG A 66 34.14 54.05 -13.25
N THR A 67 32.80 53.80 -13.38
CA THR A 67 31.57 54.60 -13.82
C THR A 67 31.61 55.74 -14.87
N PRO A 68 30.53 56.06 -15.66
CA PRO A 68 29.19 56.61 -15.23
C PRO A 68 27.92 56.04 -15.97
N SER A 69 26.78 55.79 -15.31
CA SER A 69 25.61 56.65 -14.98
C SER A 69 24.69 57.10 -16.15
N VAL A 70 23.45 56.57 -16.21
CA VAL A 70 22.23 57.27 -16.69
C VAL A 70 21.02 56.82 -15.84
N ARG A 71 20.19 57.77 -15.40
CA ARG A 71 18.99 57.61 -14.55
C ARG A 71 17.69 57.66 -15.38
N CYS A 72 16.62 57.01 -14.91
CA CYS A 72 15.18 57.39 -14.92
C CYS A 72 14.38 56.21 -14.33
N ALA A 73 13.20 56.28 -13.70
CA ALA A 73 12.44 57.23 -12.90
C ALA A 73 11.48 56.34 -12.06
N ALA A 74 11.10 56.76 -10.85
CA ALA A 74 10.31 55.98 -9.90
C ALA A 74 8.79 56.09 -10.14
N GLU A 75 8.06 55.00 -9.87
CA GLU A 75 6.61 54.95 -9.69
C GLU A 75 6.25 54.11 -8.44
N PRO A 76 5.08 54.32 -7.79
CA PRO A 76 4.90 54.16 -6.36
C PRO A 76 4.51 52.73 -5.93
N ALA A 77 4.92 52.38 -4.71
CA ALA A 77 4.59 51.12 -4.06
C ALA A 77 3.09 51.06 -3.68
N VAL A 78 2.36 50.12 -4.28
CA VAL A 78 1.02 49.70 -3.83
C VAL A 78 1.20 48.56 -2.83
N SER A 79 0.82 48.82 -1.58
CA SER A 79 0.74 47.82 -0.52
C SER A 79 -0.36 46.82 -0.84
N SER A 80 0.01 45.62 -1.30
CA SER A 80 -0.90 44.48 -1.40
C SER A 80 -0.66 43.56 -0.21
N THR A 81 -1.50 43.70 0.80
CA THR A 81 -1.69 42.73 1.88
C THR A 81 -2.19 41.42 1.27
N THR A 82 -1.28 40.48 1.03
CA THR A 82 -1.65 39.10 0.73
C THR A 82 -2.17 38.47 2.02
N ALA A 83 -3.49 38.36 2.11
CA ALA A 83 -4.16 37.52 3.08
C ALA A 83 -3.60 36.09 2.96
N ASN A 84 -2.88 35.67 3.99
CA ASN A 84 -2.41 34.31 4.14
C ASN A 84 -3.64 33.43 4.41
N ALA A 85 -4.24 32.89 3.34
CA ALA A 85 -5.24 31.84 3.44
C ALA A 85 -4.54 30.63 4.05
N GLY A 86 -4.72 30.44 5.36
CA GLY A 86 -4.19 29.31 6.08
C GLY A 86 -4.63 28.03 5.40
N ALA A 87 -3.66 27.30 4.84
CA ALA A 87 -3.83 25.90 4.48
C ALA A 87 -4.27 25.19 5.76
N GLN A 88 -5.54 24.83 5.85
CA GLN A 88 -6.03 23.96 6.91
C GLN A 88 -5.25 22.65 6.76
N SER A 89 -4.31 22.40 7.67
CA SER A 89 -3.62 21.12 7.75
C SER A 89 -4.67 20.08 8.09
N THR A 90 -5.04 19.23 7.14
CA THR A 90 -5.81 18.02 7.43
C THR A 90 -5.13 17.30 8.59
N PRO A 91 -5.83 16.94 9.67
CA PRO A 91 -5.21 16.25 10.79
C PRO A 91 -4.46 15.01 10.30
N ALA A 92 -3.27 14.78 10.84
CA ALA A 92 -2.37 13.75 10.36
C ALA A 92 -3.05 12.37 10.43
N LYS A 93 -3.32 11.77 9.27
CA LYS A 93 -3.99 10.47 9.15
C LYS A 93 -3.04 9.35 9.55
N THR A 94 -3.43 8.58 10.56
CA THR A 94 -2.77 7.31 10.95
C THR A 94 -3.70 6.14 10.64
N VAL A 95 -3.26 5.25 9.76
CA VAL A 95 -4.01 4.07 9.32
C VAL A 95 -3.44 2.81 9.95
N LEU A 96 -4.25 2.09 10.72
CA LEU A 96 -3.92 0.75 11.19
C LEU A 96 -4.27 -0.29 10.12
N VAL A 97 -3.32 -1.16 9.77
CA VAL A 97 -3.52 -2.22 8.78
C VAL A 97 -3.40 -3.59 9.46
N ALA A 98 -4.52 -4.28 9.60
CA ALA A 98 -4.56 -5.67 10.06
C ALA A 98 -4.42 -6.63 8.87
N GLY A 99 -3.66 -7.71 9.03
CA GLY A 99 -3.33 -8.60 7.91
C GLY A 99 -2.30 -8.00 6.95
N ALA A 100 -1.48 -7.04 7.42
CA ALA A 100 -0.49 -6.31 6.62
C ALA A 100 0.49 -7.21 5.84
N THR A 101 0.85 -8.39 6.37
CA THR A 101 1.78 -9.30 5.68
C THR A 101 1.12 -10.22 4.63
N GLY A 102 -0.20 -10.13 4.44
CA GLY A 102 -0.94 -10.84 3.42
C GLY A 102 -0.86 -10.17 2.04
N GLY A 103 -1.30 -10.85 0.98
CA GLY A 103 -1.13 -10.36 -0.39
C GLY A 103 -1.75 -8.98 -0.66
N VAL A 104 -2.99 -8.75 -0.20
CA VAL A 104 -3.65 -7.42 -0.31
C VAL A 104 -3.05 -6.44 0.71
N GLY A 105 -2.81 -6.89 1.94
CA GLY A 105 -2.28 -6.04 3.02
C GLY A 105 -0.94 -5.37 2.68
N GLN A 106 -0.02 -6.09 2.03
CA GLN A 106 1.27 -5.53 1.62
C GLN A 106 1.11 -4.39 0.61
N LEU A 107 0.18 -4.56 -0.34
CA LEU A 107 -0.12 -3.55 -1.36
C LEU A 107 -0.82 -2.33 -0.75
N VAL A 108 -1.69 -2.54 0.24
CA VAL A 108 -2.30 -1.46 1.03
C VAL A 108 -1.21 -0.66 1.77
N VAL A 109 -0.32 -1.34 2.51
CA VAL A 109 0.79 -0.68 3.23
C VAL A 109 1.67 0.11 2.25
N ALA A 110 2.08 -0.50 1.14
CA ALA A 110 2.90 0.17 0.13
C ALA A 110 2.20 1.41 -0.44
N SER A 111 0.91 1.32 -0.76
CA SER A 111 0.13 2.43 -1.33
C SER A 111 -0.04 3.59 -0.35
N LEU A 112 -0.28 3.30 0.94
CA LEU A 112 -0.39 4.32 1.99
C LEU A 112 0.95 5.02 2.24
N LEU A 113 2.05 4.27 2.30
CA LEU A 113 3.39 4.84 2.49
C LEU A 113 3.82 5.71 1.31
N GLU A 114 3.49 5.30 0.09
CA GLU A 114 3.76 6.11 -1.12
C GLU A 114 3.06 7.47 -1.06
N GLN A 115 1.87 7.53 -0.45
CA GLN A 115 1.04 8.72 -0.26
C GLN A 115 1.43 9.58 0.94
N GLY A 116 2.48 9.22 1.69
CA GLY A 116 2.90 10.00 2.86
C GLY A 116 2.04 9.76 4.11
N VAL A 117 1.15 8.76 4.10
CA VAL A 117 0.26 8.45 5.23
C VAL A 117 1.04 7.66 6.29
N GLN A 118 0.78 7.94 7.57
CA GLN A 118 1.34 7.16 8.68
C GLN A 118 0.65 5.80 8.75
N VAL A 119 1.43 4.73 8.76
CA VAL A 119 0.92 3.36 8.76
C VAL A 119 1.35 2.64 10.02
N ARG A 120 0.37 2.03 10.70
CA ARG A 120 0.60 1.09 11.80
C ARG A 120 0.18 -0.31 11.38
N ALA A 121 1.13 -1.20 11.12
CA ALA A 121 0.85 -2.60 10.80
C ALA A 121 0.69 -3.43 12.08
N VAL A 122 -0.41 -4.18 12.20
CA VAL A 122 -0.57 -5.21 13.25
C VAL A 122 -0.39 -6.60 12.65
N LEU A 123 0.57 -7.35 13.20
CA LEU A 123 1.04 -8.61 12.62
C LEU A 123 1.65 -9.51 13.70
N ARG A 124 1.96 -10.76 13.34
CA ARG A 124 2.39 -11.79 14.32
C ARG A 124 3.89 -12.11 14.31
N SER A 125 4.67 -11.60 13.36
CA SER A 125 6.11 -11.88 13.25
C SER A 125 6.88 -10.61 12.87
N ALA A 126 7.73 -10.16 13.79
CA ALA A 126 8.61 -9.01 13.59
C ALA A 126 9.58 -9.25 12.44
N GLU A 127 10.09 -10.47 12.30
CA GLU A 127 11.03 -10.87 11.27
C GLU A 127 10.41 -10.70 9.88
N LYS A 128 9.15 -11.16 9.73
CA LYS A 128 8.42 -10.99 8.47
C LYS A 128 8.10 -9.52 8.19
N ALA A 129 7.80 -8.72 9.23
CA ALA A 129 7.59 -7.29 9.08
C ALA A 129 8.85 -6.60 8.53
N LYS A 130 9.99 -6.83 9.19
CA LYS A 130 11.30 -6.29 8.81
C LYS A 130 11.72 -6.71 7.42
N ALA A 131 11.52 -7.97 7.06
CA ALA A 131 11.84 -8.49 5.73
C ALA A 131 11.00 -7.85 4.61
N LEU A 132 9.73 -7.53 4.87
CA LEU A 132 8.82 -6.97 3.87
C LEU A 132 8.88 -5.44 3.79
N PHE A 133 8.99 -4.77 4.93
CA PHE A 133 8.74 -3.33 5.06
C PHE A 133 9.94 -2.54 5.64
N GLY A 134 10.96 -3.22 6.16
CA GLY A 134 12.07 -2.58 6.88
C GLY A 134 11.77 -2.37 8.38
N GLU A 135 12.64 -1.63 9.04
CA GLU A 135 12.50 -1.31 10.46
C GLU A 135 11.37 -0.30 10.70
N SER A 136 10.85 -0.28 11.94
CA SER A 136 9.90 0.77 12.34
C SER A 136 10.60 2.14 12.32
N GLY A 137 9.91 3.13 11.80
CA GLY A 137 10.33 4.53 11.74
C GLY A 137 9.15 5.48 11.97
N GLU A 138 9.32 6.74 11.58
CA GLU A 138 8.31 7.78 11.80
C GLU A 138 7.02 7.50 11.01
N GLN A 139 7.15 7.17 9.72
CA GLN A 139 5.98 6.96 8.85
C GLN A 139 5.41 5.54 8.94
N PHE A 140 6.24 4.53 9.20
CA PHE A 140 5.82 3.13 9.28
C PHE A 140 6.17 2.54 10.64
N GLN A 141 5.17 2.03 11.35
CA GLN A 141 5.35 1.31 12.60
C GLN A 141 4.70 -0.06 12.49
N PHE A 142 5.30 -1.09 13.10
CA PHE A 142 4.62 -2.37 13.30
C PHE A 142 4.55 -2.73 14.78
N GLN A 143 3.47 -3.41 15.16
CA GLN A 143 3.28 -3.97 16.49
C GLN A 143 2.95 -5.46 16.40
N ILE A 144 3.49 -6.23 17.35
CA ILE A 144 3.25 -7.67 17.41
C ILE A 144 1.94 -7.92 18.14
N VAL A 145 0.92 -8.25 17.36
CA VAL A 145 -0.47 -8.38 17.80
C VAL A 145 -1.07 -9.61 17.12
N ASP A 146 -1.70 -10.47 17.91
CA ASP A 146 -2.53 -11.55 17.42
C ASP A 146 -3.99 -11.20 17.64
N CYS A 147 -4.66 -10.65 16.63
CA CYS A 147 -6.05 -10.21 16.73
C CYS A 147 -7.03 -11.31 17.21
N ARG A 148 -6.64 -12.59 17.16
CA ARG A 148 -7.41 -13.71 17.75
C ARG A 148 -7.48 -13.65 19.28
N GLN A 149 -6.51 -13.00 19.92
CA GLN A 149 -6.40 -12.76 21.35
C GLN A 149 -6.79 -11.31 21.65
N ARG A 150 -7.90 -11.13 22.37
CA ARG A 150 -8.46 -9.79 22.65
C ARG A 150 -7.49 -8.92 23.44
N GLU A 151 -6.72 -9.53 24.32
CA GLU A 151 -5.78 -8.90 25.23
C GLU A 151 -4.59 -8.30 24.49
N SER A 152 -4.29 -8.79 23.27
CA SER A 152 -3.22 -8.23 22.44
C SER A 152 -3.58 -6.93 21.72
N LEU A 153 -4.88 -6.58 21.70
CA LEU A 153 -5.41 -5.34 21.11
C LEU A 153 -5.59 -4.28 22.20
N ASP A 154 -4.51 -4.03 22.95
CA ASP A 154 -4.54 -3.03 24.02
C ASP A 154 -4.57 -1.59 23.48
N LYS A 155 -4.71 -0.62 24.39
CA LYS A 155 -4.85 0.80 24.06
C LYS A 155 -3.65 1.35 23.28
N SER A 156 -2.43 0.86 23.53
CA SER A 156 -1.21 1.35 22.88
C SER A 156 -1.17 1.00 21.39
N VAL A 157 -1.79 -0.12 21.00
CA VAL A 157 -1.94 -0.52 19.60
C VAL A 157 -2.79 0.49 18.83
N LEU A 158 -3.84 1.00 19.48
CA LEU A 158 -4.89 1.81 18.87
C LEU A 158 -4.72 3.32 19.09
N GLU A 159 -3.76 3.73 19.92
CA GLU A 159 -3.51 5.13 20.24
C GLU A 159 -3.15 5.95 18.99
N GLY A 160 -3.87 7.05 18.77
CA GLY A 160 -3.68 7.93 17.61
C GLY A 160 -4.15 7.35 16.28
N VAL A 161 -4.73 6.15 16.26
CA VAL A 161 -5.31 5.56 15.03
C VAL A 161 -6.61 6.28 14.69
N THR A 162 -6.68 6.76 13.45
CA THR A 162 -7.85 7.47 12.89
C THR A 162 -8.63 6.57 11.94
N HIS A 163 -7.96 5.65 11.25
CA HIS A 163 -8.54 4.82 10.21
C HIS A 163 -8.03 3.39 10.32
N VAL A 164 -8.83 2.42 9.90
CA VAL A 164 -8.46 0.99 9.92
C VAL A 164 -8.72 0.37 8.56
N ILE A 165 -7.76 -0.41 8.06
CA ILE A 165 -7.99 -1.36 6.96
C ILE A 165 -7.75 -2.77 7.50
N CYS A 166 -8.80 -3.59 7.48
CA CYS A 166 -8.76 -4.97 7.92
C CYS A 166 -8.67 -5.90 6.70
N CYS A 167 -7.48 -6.43 6.44
CA CYS A 167 -7.18 -7.40 5.39
C CYS A 167 -6.98 -8.83 5.94
N THR A 168 -7.42 -9.11 7.16
CA THR A 168 -7.32 -10.46 7.74
C THR A 168 -8.27 -11.41 7.04
N GLY A 169 -7.81 -12.63 6.80
CA GLY A 169 -8.65 -13.70 6.27
C GLY A 169 -7.84 -14.93 5.91
N THR A 170 -8.53 -16.06 5.78
CA THR A 170 -7.88 -17.31 5.37
C THR A 170 -7.91 -17.51 3.85
N THR A 171 -7.16 -18.51 3.39
CA THR A 171 -7.39 -19.09 2.06
C THR A 171 -8.79 -19.73 2.01
N ALA A 172 -9.40 -19.83 0.82
CA ALA A 172 -10.73 -20.42 0.65
C ALA A 172 -10.76 -21.93 0.99
N PHE A 173 -9.65 -22.62 0.77
CA PHE A 173 -9.46 -24.04 1.07
C PHE A 173 -8.42 -24.23 2.17
N PRO A 174 -8.49 -25.35 2.92
CA PRO A 174 -7.48 -25.72 3.89
C PRO A 174 -6.08 -25.70 3.27
N SER A 175 -5.14 -25.15 4.00
CA SER A 175 -3.73 -25.14 3.63
C SER A 175 -2.89 -25.10 4.91
N LYS A 176 -1.57 -25.26 4.81
CA LYS A 176 -0.64 -25.08 5.95
C LYS A 176 -0.80 -23.73 6.66
N ARG A 177 -1.45 -22.74 6.03
CA ARG A 177 -1.74 -21.45 6.64
C ARG A 177 -2.80 -21.53 7.73
N TRP A 178 -3.56 -22.62 7.80
CA TRP A 178 -4.58 -22.85 8.83
C TRP A 178 -4.01 -23.52 10.09
N ASP A 179 -2.77 -24.01 10.02
CA ASP A 179 -2.05 -24.62 11.15
C ASP A 179 -1.94 -23.61 12.31
N GLY A 180 -1.86 -24.12 13.54
CA GLY A 180 -1.77 -23.28 14.74
C GLY A 180 -3.04 -22.48 15.01
N ASN A 181 -4.21 -23.12 14.83
CA ASN A 181 -5.53 -22.55 15.08
C ASN A 181 -5.83 -21.30 14.22
N ASN A 182 -5.36 -21.30 12.96
CA ASN A 182 -5.55 -20.23 11.99
C ASN A 182 -6.71 -20.52 11.02
N GLY A 183 -7.66 -21.34 11.45
CA GLY A 183 -8.84 -21.64 10.66
C GLY A 183 -9.75 -20.42 10.45
N PRO A 184 -10.78 -20.58 9.60
CA PRO A 184 -11.70 -19.49 9.24
C PRO A 184 -12.45 -18.89 10.43
N GLU A 185 -12.88 -19.69 11.40
CA GLU A 185 -13.54 -19.17 12.60
C GLU A 185 -12.65 -18.20 13.37
N GLN A 186 -11.41 -18.59 13.62
CA GLN A 186 -10.48 -17.79 14.38
C GLN A 186 -10.06 -16.53 13.63
N THR A 187 -9.88 -16.63 12.32
CA THR A 187 -9.28 -15.55 11.51
C THR A 187 -10.32 -14.63 10.88
N ASP A 188 -11.38 -15.17 10.27
CA ASP A 188 -12.40 -14.38 9.56
C ASP A 188 -13.52 -13.89 10.50
N TRP A 189 -13.73 -14.57 11.64
CA TRP A 189 -14.71 -14.15 12.64
C TRP A 189 -14.06 -13.57 13.91
N ILE A 190 -13.36 -14.39 14.72
CA ILE A 190 -12.90 -13.97 16.05
C ILE A 190 -11.92 -12.79 15.97
N ALA A 191 -10.92 -12.85 15.09
CA ALA A 191 -9.96 -11.76 14.92
C ALA A 191 -10.62 -10.45 14.46
N VAL A 192 -11.58 -10.53 13.52
CA VAL A 192 -12.32 -9.36 13.01
C VAL A 192 -13.20 -8.77 14.10
N ARG A 193 -13.96 -9.59 14.82
CA ARG A 193 -14.79 -9.18 15.95
C ARG A 193 -13.97 -8.48 17.02
N ASN A 194 -12.87 -9.11 17.46
CA ASN A 194 -12.00 -8.56 18.50
C ASN A 194 -11.39 -7.21 18.08
N LEU A 195 -10.95 -7.10 16.82
CA LEU A 195 -10.44 -5.84 16.28
C LEU A 195 -11.51 -4.74 16.35
N ILE A 196 -12.72 -5.02 15.83
CA ILE A 196 -13.85 -4.08 15.82
C ILE A 196 -14.22 -3.65 17.25
N ASP A 197 -14.31 -4.60 18.18
CA ASP A 197 -14.68 -4.35 19.58
C ASP A 197 -13.64 -3.51 20.32
N ALA A 198 -12.37 -3.58 19.92
CA ALA A 198 -11.29 -2.80 20.52
C ALA A 198 -11.24 -1.35 19.99
N LEU A 199 -11.84 -1.06 18.83
CA LEU A 199 -11.68 0.24 18.17
C LEU A 199 -12.22 1.40 19.03
N PRO A 200 -11.38 2.41 19.35
CA PRO A 200 -11.82 3.57 20.09
C PRO A 200 -12.79 4.43 19.25
N PRO A 201 -13.53 5.36 19.89
CA PRO A 201 -14.36 6.34 19.18
C PRO A 201 -13.57 7.28 18.24
N THR A 202 -12.26 7.40 18.44
CA THR A 202 -11.36 8.21 17.58
C THR A 202 -11.17 7.62 16.18
N VAL A 203 -11.52 6.35 15.97
CA VAL A 203 -11.48 5.76 14.63
C VAL A 203 -12.67 6.29 13.83
N GLU A 204 -12.35 7.11 12.85
CA GLU A 204 -13.29 7.76 11.95
C GLU A 204 -13.90 6.77 10.95
N LYS A 205 -13.13 5.80 10.47
CA LYS A 205 -13.59 4.82 9.48
C LYS A 205 -12.80 3.51 9.49
N ILE A 206 -13.51 2.41 9.27
CA ILE A 206 -12.93 1.08 9.02
C ILE A 206 -13.32 0.55 7.64
N VAL A 207 -12.32 0.09 6.88
CA VAL A 207 -12.52 -0.67 5.64
C VAL A 207 -12.24 -2.14 5.91
N LEU A 208 -13.20 -3.01 5.63
CA LEU A 208 -13.09 -4.46 5.82
C LEU A 208 -13.02 -5.18 4.47
N VAL A 209 -11.98 -5.99 4.28
CA VAL A 209 -11.88 -6.89 3.13
C VAL A 209 -12.56 -8.22 3.44
N SER A 210 -13.65 -8.51 2.72
CA SER A 210 -14.47 -9.70 2.85
C SER A 210 -14.33 -10.59 1.60
N SER A 211 -15.43 -11.07 1.02
CA SER A 211 -15.47 -11.90 -0.19
C SER A 211 -16.83 -11.79 -0.87
N ILE A 212 -16.86 -11.91 -2.20
CA ILE A 212 -18.11 -12.20 -2.92
C ILE A 212 -18.66 -13.56 -2.45
N GLY A 213 -19.98 -13.69 -2.42
CA GLY A 213 -20.74 -14.89 -2.11
C GLY A 213 -21.15 -15.04 -0.65
N VAL A 214 -20.74 -14.12 0.24
CA VAL A 214 -21.01 -14.25 1.69
C VAL A 214 -22.49 -14.21 2.05
N THR A 215 -23.36 -13.63 1.22
CA THR A 215 -24.82 -13.63 1.46
C THR A 215 -25.51 -14.85 0.85
N LYS A 216 -24.78 -15.62 0.05
CA LYS A 216 -25.25 -16.82 -0.65
C LYS A 216 -24.70 -18.10 -0.04
N SER A 217 -24.07 -18.03 1.15
CA SER A 217 -23.35 -19.15 1.78
C SER A 217 -24.16 -20.44 1.94
N ASP A 218 -25.50 -20.31 1.96
CA ASP A 218 -26.44 -21.43 2.17
C ASP A 218 -27.15 -21.86 0.88
N GLN A 219 -26.85 -21.22 -0.27
CA GLN A 219 -27.44 -21.52 -1.58
C GLN A 219 -26.51 -22.40 -2.43
N LEU A 220 -27.06 -23.29 -3.26
CA LEU A 220 -26.27 -24.04 -4.25
C LEU A 220 -25.80 -23.10 -5.39
N PRO A 221 -24.55 -23.22 -5.91
CA PRO A 221 -23.46 -24.12 -5.50
C PRO A 221 -22.54 -23.52 -4.41
N TRP A 222 -22.86 -22.34 -3.85
CA TRP A 222 -22.03 -21.62 -2.89
C TRP A 222 -21.86 -22.35 -1.55
N ASN A 223 -22.84 -23.15 -1.14
CA ASN A 223 -22.73 -24.07 -0.01
C ASN A 223 -21.56 -25.08 -0.17
N ILE A 224 -21.29 -25.56 -1.40
CA ILE A 224 -20.15 -26.44 -1.73
C ILE A 224 -18.85 -25.65 -1.65
N MET A 225 -18.84 -24.40 -2.11
CA MET A 225 -17.68 -23.51 -1.96
C MET A 225 -17.44 -23.07 -0.51
N ASN A 226 -18.47 -23.10 0.34
CA ASN A 226 -18.41 -22.80 1.77
C ASN A 226 -18.20 -24.05 2.63
N LEU A 227 -17.74 -25.18 2.06
CA LEU A 227 -17.57 -26.44 2.79
C LEU A 227 -16.69 -26.32 4.04
N PHE A 228 -15.81 -25.31 4.09
CA PHE A 228 -14.93 -25.04 5.24
C PHE A 228 -15.32 -23.79 6.05
N GLY A 229 -16.51 -23.23 5.83
CA GLY A 229 -17.10 -22.15 6.64
C GLY A 229 -16.52 -20.74 6.40
N VAL A 230 -15.61 -20.55 5.45
CA VAL A 230 -14.96 -19.25 5.18
C VAL A 230 -15.98 -18.15 4.90
N LEU A 231 -16.96 -18.39 4.03
CA LEU A 231 -17.98 -17.39 3.69
C LEU A 231 -18.90 -17.11 4.87
N LYS A 232 -19.24 -18.15 5.64
CA LYS A 232 -20.02 -18.01 6.89
C LYS A 232 -19.33 -17.07 7.88
N TYR A 233 -18.05 -17.31 8.19
CA TYR A 233 -17.33 -16.52 9.19
C TYR A 233 -17.02 -15.11 8.71
N LYS A 234 -16.72 -14.91 7.42
CA LYS A 234 -16.63 -13.57 6.82
C LYS A 234 -17.95 -12.81 6.94
N LYS A 235 -19.09 -13.47 6.65
CA LYS A 235 -20.42 -12.87 6.83
C LYS A 235 -20.66 -12.45 8.28
N MET A 236 -20.31 -13.31 9.24
CA MET A 236 -20.41 -12.97 10.67
C MET A 236 -19.60 -11.72 11.01
N GLY A 237 -18.35 -11.63 10.52
CA GLY A 237 -17.50 -10.44 10.69
C GLY A 237 -18.12 -9.17 10.10
N GLU A 238 -18.70 -9.25 8.90
CA GLU A 238 -19.42 -8.12 8.31
C GLU A 238 -20.67 -7.73 9.11
N ASP A 239 -21.48 -8.70 9.55
CA ASP A 239 -22.70 -8.43 10.32
C ASP A 239 -22.38 -7.78 11.67
N HIS A 240 -21.27 -8.17 12.30
CA HIS A 240 -20.78 -7.53 13.52
C HIS A 240 -20.30 -6.11 13.26
N LEU A 241 -19.56 -5.88 12.17
CA LEU A 241 -19.16 -4.53 11.78
C LEU A 241 -20.38 -3.63 11.56
N ARG A 242 -21.40 -4.10 10.84
CA ARG A 242 -22.66 -3.36 10.62
C ARG A 242 -23.36 -3.00 11.93
N LYS A 243 -23.33 -3.89 12.92
CA LYS A 243 -23.97 -3.68 14.24
C LYS A 243 -23.14 -2.82 15.20
N SER A 244 -21.86 -2.61 14.91
CA SER A 244 -20.94 -1.90 15.81
C SER A 244 -21.20 -0.39 15.93
N GLY A 245 -21.99 0.19 15.02
CA GLY A 245 -22.20 1.64 14.92
C GLY A 245 -20.98 2.42 14.40
N LYS A 246 -19.89 1.75 14.04
CA LYS A 246 -18.71 2.37 13.41
C LYS A 246 -19.04 2.74 11.96
N LYS A 247 -18.54 3.88 11.50
CA LYS A 247 -18.54 4.20 10.06
C LYS A 247 -17.62 3.20 9.35
N PHE A 248 -18.13 2.57 8.29
CA PHE A 248 -17.43 1.49 7.61
C PHE A 248 -17.57 1.53 6.09
N THR A 249 -16.69 0.79 5.41
CA THR A 249 -16.89 0.32 4.04
C THR A 249 -16.49 -1.15 3.97
N ILE A 250 -17.28 -2.00 3.31
CA ILE A 250 -16.94 -3.42 3.10
C ILE A 250 -16.59 -3.63 1.63
N ILE A 251 -15.42 -4.20 1.37
CA ILE A 251 -14.95 -4.57 0.03
C ILE A 251 -14.99 -6.09 -0.09
N ARG A 252 -15.82 -6.61 -1.00
CA ARG A 252 -15.99 -8.03 -1.32
C ARG A 252 -15.30 -8.33 -2.65
N PRO A 253 -14.01 -8.71 -2.66
CA PRO A 253 -13.36 -9.10 -3.89
C PRO A 253 -13.89 -10.44 -4.41
N GLY A 254 -13.87 -10.61 -5.74
CA GLY A 254 -13.92 -11.91 -6.39
C GLY A 254 -12.66 -12.75 -6.10
N ARG A 255 -12.45 -13.82 -6.86
CA ARG A 255 -11.26 -14.68 -6.66
C ARG A 255 -9.99 -13.87 -6.89
N LEU A 256 -9.17 -13.72 -5.85
CA LEU A 256 -7.98 -12.88 -5.89
C LEU A 256 -6.91 -13.41 -6.85
N THR A 257 -6.55 -12.60 -7.84
CA THR A 257 -5.53 -12.86 -8.86
C THR A 257 -4.32 -11.93 -8.71
N ASP A 258 -3.29 -12.20 -9.49
CA ASP A 258 -1.97 -11.58 -9.49
C ASP A 258 -1.03 -12.06 -8.36
N GLY A 259 0.07 -12.67 -8.79
CA GLY A 259 1.05 -13.41 -7.98
C GLY A 259 0.74 -14.91 -7.87
N PRO A 260 1.75 -15.78 -7.64
CA PRO A 260 1.49 -17.15 -7.20
C PRO A 260 0.52 -17.11 -6.02
N TYR A 261 -0.45 -18.02 -5.96
CA TYR A 261 -1.42 -18.16 -4.85
C TYR A 261 -0.76 -18.09 -3.44
N THR A 262 0.55 -18.33 -3.38
CA THR A 262 1.37 -18.44 -2.17
C THR A 262 2.54 -17.46 -2.04
N SER A 263 2.89 -16.63 -3.04
CA SER A 263 4.09 -15.77 -2.93
C SER A 263 3.80 -14.50 -2.12
N TYR A 264 4.64 -14.26 -1.12
CA TYR A 264 4.67 -13.04 -0.30
C TYR A 264 5.68 -12.02 -0.83
N ASP A 265 6.39 -12.32 -1.91
CA ASP A 265 7.34 -11.39 -2.49
C ASP A 265 6.58 -10.30 -3.24
N LEU A 266 6.62 -9.07 -2.71
CA LEU A 266 6.02 -7.89 -3.32
C LEU A 266 6.50 -7.70 -4.76
N ASN A 267 7.77 -8.01 -5.05
CA ASN A 267 8.27 -7.95 -6.42
C ASN A 267 7.58 -8.98 -7.32
N THR A 268 7.35 -10.20 -6.83
CA THR A 268 6.60 -11.22 -7.56
C THR A 268 5.14 -10.80 -7.77
N LEU A 269 4.50 -10.17 -6.77
CA LEU A 269 3.13 -9.63 -6.92
C LEU A 269 3.09 -8.54 -8.00
N LEU A 270 4.01 -7.56 -7.93
CA LEU A 270 4.08 -6.46 -8.89
C LEU A 270 4.51 -6.92 -10.29
N LYS A 271 5.45 -7.87 -10.40
CA LYS A 271 5.90 -8.45 -11.68
C LYS A 271 4.81 -9.26 -12.36
N ALA A 272 3.98 -9.99 -11.60
CA ALA A 272 2.84 -10.72 -12.16
C ALA A 272 1.81 -9.79 -12.81
N THR A 273 1.71 -8.54 -12.34
CA THR A 273 0.78 -7.53 -12.87
C THR A 273 1.40 -6.61 -13.93
N ALA A 274 2.73 -6.67 -14.14
CA ALA A 274 3.45 -5.74 -15.01
C ALA A 274 3.13 -5.86 -16.52
N GLY A 275 2.28 -6.80 -16.93
CA GLY A 275 1.96 -7.07 -18.34
C GLY A 275 0.53 -6.72 -18.79
N THR A 276 -0.44 -6.57 -17.88
CA THR A 276 -1.84 -6.28 -18.25
C THR A 276 -2.45 -5.28 -17.29
N ARG A 277 -2.88 -4.13 -17.82
CA ARG A 277 -3.66 -3.17 -17.05
C ARG A 277 -5.03 -3.77 -16.77
N ARG A 278 -5.54 -3.53 -15.56
CA ARG A 278 -6.83 -4.06 -15.12
C ARG A 278 -7.79 -2.90 -14.87
N ASP A 279 -8.94 -2.93 -15.54
CA ASP A 279 -10.08 -2.10 -15.18
C ASP A 279 -10.89 -2.77 -14.07
N VAL A 280 -11.74 -2.00 -13.41
CA VAL A 280 -12.52 -2.44 -12.24
C VAL A 280 -14.00 -2.41 -12.54
N ILE A 281 -14.67 -3.51 -12.18
CA ILE A 281 -16.12 -3.59 -12.12
C ILE A 281 -16.52 -3.57 -10.65
N ILE A 282 -17.34 -2.60 -10.28
CA ILE A 282 -17.90 -2.45 -8.93
C ILE A 282 -19.39 -2.72 -8.98
N GLY A 283 -19.89 -3.51 -8.03
CA GLY A 283 -21.31 -3.84 -7.92
C GLY A 283 -21.76 -3.94 -6.46
N GLN A 284 -23.05 -4.17 -6.25
CA GLN A 284 -23.64 -4.41 -4.95
C GLN A 284 -24.69 -5.54 -5.00
N GLY A 285 -25.01 -6.11 -3.83
CA GLY A 285 -26.06 -7.12 -3.67
C GLY A 285 -25.59 -8.55 -3.92
N ASP A 286 -24.28 -8.78 -3.89
CA ASP A 286 -23.62 -10.05 -4.12
C ASP A 286 -23.89 -10.61 -5.53
N LYS A 287 -24.11 -9.72 -6.51
CA LYS A 287 -24.53 -10.06 -7.88
C LYS A 287 -23.34 -10.31 -8.80
N LEU A 288 -22.18 -9.71 -8.51
CA LEU A 288 -20.98 -9.91 -9.30
C LEU A 288 -20.38 -11.31 -9.09
N ILE A 289 -19.71 -11.79 -10.13
CA ILE A 289 -18.83 -12.96 -10.11
C ILE A 289 -17.58 -12.62 -10.90
N GLY A 290 -16.46 -13.23 -10.55
CA GLY A 290 -15.22 -13.05 -11.30
C GLY A 290 -13.96 -13.12 -10.46
N GLU A 291 -12.86 -12.77 -11.10
CA GLU A 291 -11.57 -12.60 -10.47
C GLU A 291 -11.36 -11.13 -10.09
N ALA A 292 -10.52 -10.87 -9.09
CA ALA A 292 -10.15 -9.52 -8.69
C ALA A 292 -8.64 -9.42 -8.48
N SER A 293 -8.00 -8.47 -9.16
CA SER A 293 -6.59 -8.16 -8.94
C SER A 293 -6.36 -7.70 -7.50
N ARG A 294 -5.34 -8.25 -6.83
CA ARG A 294 -4.96 -7.78 -5.48
C ARG A 294 -4.60 -6.30 -5.46
N ILE A 295 -4.06 -5.75 -6.57
CA ILE A 295 -3.72 -4.33 -6.69
C ILE A 295 -4.99 -3.49 -6.69
N ILE A 296 -5.97 -3.84 -7.53
CA ILE A 296 -7.26 -3.13 -7.60
C ILE A 296 -8.01 -3.18 -6.27
N VAL A 297 -7.96 -4.32 -5.57
CA VAL A 297 -8.58 -4.45 -4.24
C VAL A 297 -7.89 -3.55 -3.21
N ALA A 298 -6.56 -3.50 -3.23
CA ALA A 298 -5.80 -2.62 -2.34
C ALA A 298 -6.07 -1.14 -2.63
N GLU A 299 -6.11 -0.75 -3.91
CA GLU A 299 -6.47 0.60 -4.34
C GLU A 299 -7.89 0.96 -3.88
N ALA A 300 -8.88 0.10 -4.13
CA ALA A 300 -10.25 0.31 -3.66
C ALA A 300 -10.32 0.52 -2.14
N CYS A 301 -9.56 -0.26 -1.37
CA CYS A 301 -9.53 -0.13 0.09
C CYS A 301 -8.95 1.21 0.54
N VAL A 302 -7.84 1.64 -0.07
CA VAL A 302 -7.19 2.91 0.27
C VAL A 302 -8.08 4.09 -0.12
N LYS A 303 -8.67 4.07 -1.33
CA LYS A 303 -9.55 5.13 -1.81
C LYS A 303 -10.84 5.23 -1.02
N ALA A 304 -11.39 4.10 -0.56
CA ALA A 304 -12.56 4.10 0.32
C ALA A 304 -12.30 4.85 1.64
N LEU A 305 -11.06 4.98 2.13
CA LEU A 305 -10.78 5.78 3.33
C LEU A 305 -11.13 7.27 3.15
N ASP A 306 -11.01 7.80 1.94
CA ASP A 306 -11.18 9.23 1.64
C ASP A 306 -12.54 9.58 1.04
N LEU A 307 -13.31 8.58 0.60
CA LEU A 307 -14.56 8.79 -0.13
C LEU A 307 -15.77 8.59 0.79
N GLU A 308 -16.42 9.69 1.16
CA GLU A 308 -17.64 9.67 1.98
C GLU A 308 -18.79 8.91 1.31
N CYS A 309 -18.86 8.89 -0.03
CA CYS A 309 -19.84 8.10 -0.77
C CYS A 309 -19.77 6.59 -0.50
N THR A 310 -18.68 6.13 0.13
CA THR A 310 -18.50 4.72 0.51
C THR A 310 -18.91 4.41 1.94
N ASP A 311 -19.37 5.41 2.71
CA ASP A 311 -19.77 5.25 4.11
C ASP A 311 -21.03 4.38 4.25
N GLY A 312 -20.94 3.35 5.09
CA GLY A 312 -22.00 2.37 5.33
C GLY A 312 -22.23 1.41 4.15
N GLN A 313 -21.41 1.48 3.11
CA GLN A 313 -21.62 0.72 1.87
C GLN A 313 -20.84 -0.60 1.85
N THR A 314 -21.36 -1.54 1.08
CA THR A 314 -20.69 -2.81 0.74
C THR A 314 -20.57 -2.91 -0.77
N TYR A 315 -19.38 -3.21 -1.28
CA TYR A 315 -19.11 -3.28 -2.71
C TYR A 315 -18.49 -4.62 -3.09
N GLU A 316 -19.01 -5.24 -4.15
CA GLU A 316 -18.28 -6.30 -4.85
C GLU A 316 -17.26 -5.71 -5.81
N ILE A 317 -16.07 -6.30 -5.87
CA ILE A 317 -14.99 -5.87 -6.78
C ILE A 317 -14.57 -7.06 -7.65
N SER A 318 -14.60 -6.86 -8.97
CA SER A 318 -13.98 -7.75 -9.95
C SER A 318 -13.09 -6.96 -10.90
N SER A 319 -12.17 -7.63 -11.57
CA SER A 319 -11.22 -7.03 -12.50
C SER A 319 -11.43 -7.58 -13.90
N VAL A 320 -11.35 -6.69 -14.89
CA VAL A 320 -11.32 -7.02 -16.31
C VAL A 320 -10.08 -6.37 -16.93
N GLU A 321 -9.73 -6.73 -18.16
CA GLU A 321 -8.65 -6.06 -18.87
C GLU A 321 -9.06 -4.61 -19.23
N GLY A 322 -8.17 -3.65 -18.99
CA GLY A 322 -8.40 -2.25 -19.31
C GLY A 322 -7.55 -1.28 -18.48
N GLU A 323 -7.64 0.02 -18.76
CA GLU A 323 -6.73 1.03 -18.18
C GLU A 323 -6.87 1.22 -16.66
N GLY A 324 -8.08 1.00 -16.14
CA GLY A 324 -8.43 1.16 -14.73
C GLY A 324 -8.44 2.60 -14.21
N PRO A 325 -8.99 2.81 -13.00
CA PRO A 325 -8.96 4.12 -12.35
C PRO A 325 -7.56 4.49 -11.84
N GLY A 326 -6.71 3.50 -11.54
CA GLY A 326 -5.38 3.69 -10.99
C GLY A 326 -5.41 4.57 -9.73
N LYS A 327 -4.60 5.63 -9.69
CA LYS A 327 -4.51 6.54 -8.54
C LYS A 327 -5.56 7.65 -8.51
N ASP A 328 -6.40 7.78 -9.54
CA ASP A 328 -7.36 8.87 -9.73
C ASP A 328 -8.59 8.73 -8.80
N LEU A 329 -8.64 9.56 -7.75
CA LEU A 329 -9.70 9.52 -6.74
C LEU A 329 -11.09 9.79 -7.32
N SER A 330 -11.21 10.72 -8.28
CA SER A 330 -12.49 11.09 -8.88
C SER A 330 -13.05 9.98 -9.79
N LYS A 331 -12.19 9.19 -10.44
CA LYS A 331 -12.63 7.98 -11.15
C LYS A 331 -13.13 6.93 -10.19
N TRP A 332 -12.42 6.68 -9.08
CA TRP A 332 -12.87 5.77 -8.03
C TRP A 332 -14.22 6.18 -7.44
N GLU A 333 -14.40 7.46 -7.14
CA GLU A 333 -15.67 8.00 -6.64
C GLU A 333 -16.83 7.74 -7.58
N LYS A 334 -16.65 8.01 -8.88
CA LYS A 334 -17.67 7.73 -9.91
C LYS A 334 -18.02 6.24 -9.98
N LEU A 335 -17.04 5.36 -9.88
CA LEU A 335 -17.26 3.90 -9.90
C LEU A 335 -18.05 3.43 -8.67
N PHE A 336 -17.72 3.96 -7.47
CA PHE A 336 -18.48 3.64 -6.26
C PHE A 336 -19.92 4.15 -6.32
N LEU A 337 -20.13 5.40 -6.75
CA LEU A 337 -21.46 5.99 -6.91
C LEU A 337 -22.31 5.27 -7.96
N ALA A 338 -21.70 4.84 -9.07
CA ALA A 338 -22.40 4.08 -10.10
C ALA A 338 -22.97 2.76 -9.55
N ALA A 339 -22.28 2.12 -8.61
CA ALA A 339 -22.73 0.89 -8.00
C ALA A 339 -24.01 1.08 -7.14
N HIS A 340 -24.21 2.25 -6.53
CA HIS A 340 -25.43 2.55 -5.75
C HIS A 340 -26.69 2.47 -6.60
N SER A 341 -26.58 2.82 -7.88
CA SER A 341 -27.70 2.83 -8.82
C SER A 341 -28.10 1.44 -9.32
N THR A 342 -27.35 0.40 -8.95
CA THR A 342 -27.54 -1.01 -9.39
C THR A 342 -28.00 -1.96 -8.28
N ALA A 343 -28.10 -1.43 -7.04
CA ALA A 343 -28.49 -2.17 -5.86
C ALA A 343 -29.98 -2.55 -5.89
#